data_AF-A0A2E4W1E8-F1
#
_entry.id   AF-A0A2E4W1E8-F1
#
_cell.length_a   1.000
_cell.length_b   1.000
_cell.length_c   1.000
_cell.angle_alpha   90.00
_cell.angle_beta   90.00
_cell.angle_gamma   90.00
#
_symmetry.space_group_name_H-M   'P 1'
#
loop_
_entity.id
_entity.type
_entity.pdbx_description
1 polymer ?
#
loop_
_entity_poly.entity_id
_entity_poly.type
_entity_poly.pdbx_seq_one_letter_code
_entity_poly.pdbx_strand_id
1 'polypeptide(L)' 'MRPRLAATPITWGFVGNNRWGIDLPQHRILSEMSEIGFSATEVGVPGFLPTDGVEGKKY' A
#
# COMPACT_ATOMS: atom_id res chain seq x y z
N MET A 1 -24.21 3.47 9.28
CA MET A 1 -23.27 2.94 8.26
C MET A 1 -21.90 2.80 8.91
N ARG A 2 -21.11 1.75 8.62
CA ARG A 2 -19.74 1.61 9.16
C ARG A 2 -18.75 2.38 8.26
N PRO A 3 -17.72 3.03 8.83
CA PRO A 3 -16.70 3.71 8.03
C PRO A 3 -15.89 2.71 7.20
N ARG A 4 -15.50 3.11 5.99
CA ARG A 4 -14.54 2.39 5.15
C ARG A 4 -13.16 2.99 5.43
N LEU A 5 -12.25 2.18 5.96
CA LEU A 5 -10.90 2.59 6.34
C LEU A 5 -9.89 2.02 5.35
N ALA A 6 -8.85 2.80 5.04
CA ALA A 6 -7.72 2.41 4.22
C ALA A 6 -6.41 2.90 4.84
N ALA A 7 -5.34 2.12 4.69
CA ALA A 7 -3.99 2.52 5.06
C ALA A 7 -3.34 3.39 3.97
N THR A 8 -2.18 3.98 4.29
CA THR A 8 -1.37 4.74 3.33
C THR A 8 0.05 4.17 3.27
N PRO A 9 0.61 3.94 2.06
CA PRO A 9 1.94 3.35 1.92
C PRO A 9 3.06 4.25 2.44
N ILE A 10 2.83 5.56 2.52
CA ILE A 10 3.78 6.52 3.12
C ILE A 10 4.04 6.23 4.61
N THR A 11 3.10 5.56 5.30
CA THR A 11 3.30 5.08 6.68
C THR A 11 4.47 4.08 6.80
N TRP A 12 4.76 3.35 5.72
CA TRP A 12 5.91 2.44 5.59
C TRP A 12 7.13 3.09 4.93
N GLY A 13 7.08 4.40 4.68
CA GLY A 13 8.15 5.15 4.05
C GLY A 13 8.18 5.09 2.52
N PHE A 14 7.16 4.52 1.85
CA PHE A 14 7.12 4.49 0.39
C PHE A 14 6.75 5.88 -0.17
N VAL A 15 7.70 6.50 -0.84
CA VAL A 15 7.59 7.82 -1.47
C VAL A 15 7.85 7.75 -2.99
N GLY A 16 8.39 6.62 -3.47
CA GLY A 16 8.58 6.31 -4.89
C GLY A 16 9.81 6.97 -5.52
N ASN A 17 10.65 7.62 -4.72
CA ASN A 17 11.87 8.28 -5.15
C ASN A 17 13.00 8.19 -4.11
N ASN A 18 12.89 7.27 -3.14
CA ASN A 18 13.87 7.07 -2.07
C ASN A 18 14.20 8.35 -1.24
N ARG A 19 13.30 9.34 -1.17
CA ARG A 19 13.55 10.62 -0.44
C ARG A 19 13.89 10.43 1.04
N TRP A 20 13.38 9.36 1.68
CA TRP A 20 13.56 9.11 3.12
C TRP A 20 14.34 7.83 3.43
N GLY A 21 15.12 7.32 2.45
CA GLY A 21 15.82 6.05 2.57
C GLY A 21 15.39 5.09 1.47
N ILE A 22 15.20 3.82 1.79
CA ILE A 22 14.72 2.83 0.81
C ILE A 22 13.20 2.83 0.74
N ASP A 23 12.66 2.87 -0.47
CA ASP A 23 11.27 2.47 -0.70
C ASP A 23 11.18 0.95 -0.43
N LEU A 24 10.46 0.57 0.64
CA LEU A 24 10.24 -0.85 0.95
C LEU A 24 9.51 -1.55 -0.20
N PRO A 25 9.78 -2.84 -0.46
CA PRO A 25 9.08 -3.58 -1.49
C PRO A 25 7.56 -3.56 -1.27
N GLN A 26 6.77 -3.30 -2.32
CA GLN A 26 5.31 -3.18 -2.24
C GLN A 26 4.65 -4.41 -1.58
N HIS A 27 5.12 -5.62 -1.90
CA HIS A 27 4.59 -6.86 -1.33
C HIS A 27 4.74 -6.92 0.20
N ARG A 28 5.83 -6.36 0.75
CA ARG A 28 6.06 -6.30 2.19
C ARG A 28 5.09 -5.33 2.84
N ILE A 29 4.94 -4.14 2.28
CA ILE A 29 4.02 -3.11 2.79
C ILE A 29 2.58 -3.66 2.82
N LEU A 30 2.14 -4.29 1.73
CA LEU A 30 0.80 -4.88 1.64
C LEU A 30 0.58 -6.03 2.64
N SER A 31 1.61 -6.88 2.86
CA SER A 31 1.56 -7.93 3.90
C SER A 31 1.41 -7.33 5.29
N GLU A 32 2.25 -6.35 5.63
CA GLU A 32 2.24 -5.71 6.95
C GLU A 32 0.93 -4.94 7.20
N MET A 33 0.33 -4.30 6.18
CA MET A 33 -1.02 -3.73 6.26
C MET A 33 -2.07 -4.79 6.62
N SER A 34 -2.03 -5.94 5.96
CA SER A 34 -2.96 -7.05 6.22
C SER A 34 -2.77 -7.64 7.62
N GLU A 35 -1.53 -7.80 8.07
CA GLU A 35 -1.18 -8.34 9.40
C GLU A 35 -1.76 -7.49 10.54
N ILE A 36 -1.88 -6.18 10.35
CA ILE A 36 -2.46 -5.26 11.34
C ILE A 36 -3.95 -4.95 11.09
N GLY A 37 -4.59 -5.62 10.13
CA GLY A 37 -6.05 -5.59 9.93
C GLY A 37 -6.58 -4.57 8.92
N PHE A 38 -5.72 -3.97 8.08
CA PHE A 38 -6.19 -3.17 6.95
C PHE A 38 -6.45 -4.06 5.73
N SER A 39 -7.64 -3.90 5.14
CA SER A 39 -8.04 -4.57 3.90
C SER A 39 -8.09 -3.65 2.68
N ALA A 40 -7.71 -2.38 2.86
CA ALA A 40 -7.65 -1.39 1.80
C ALA A 40 -6.46 -0.46 2.02
N THR A 41 -5.93 0.09 0.92
CA THR A 41 -4.88 1.10 0.91
C THR A 41 -5.22 2.15 -0.16
N GLU A 42 -4.70 3.35 -0.02
CA GLU A 42 -4.73 4.30 -1.13
C GLU A 42 -3.82 3.83 -2.28
N VAL A 43 -4.05 4.39 -3.48
CA VAL A 43 -3.23 4.09 -4.66
C VAL A 43 -1.75 4.46 -4.45
N GLY A 44 -1.49 5.47 -3.61
CA GLY A 44 -0.15 5.99 -3.36
C GLY A 44 0.40 6.77 -4.56
N VAL A 45 1.73 6.90 -4.60
CA VAL A 45 2.46 7.49 -5.73
C VAL A 45 2.57 6.48 -6.89
N PRO A 46 2.83 6.94 -8.14
CA PRO A 46 3.05 6.03 -9.27
C PRO A 46 4.09 4.96 -8.95
N GLY A 47 3.75 3.70 -9.24
CA GLY A 47 4.59 2.55 -8.96
C GLY A 47 4.29 1.84 -7.63
N PHE A 48 3.42 2.35 -6.75
CA PHE A 48 3.01 1.62 -5.53
C PHE A 48 1.98 0.51 -5.79
N LEU A 49 1.04 0.71 -6.71
CA LEU A 49 0.14 -0.35 -7.19
C LEU A 49 0.36 -0.60 -8.69
N PRO A 50 0.05 -1.81 -9.18
CA PRO A 50 0.02 -2.09 -10.62
C PRO A 50 -0.88 -1.11 -11.37
N THR A 51 -0.41 -0.63 -12.52
CA THR A 51 -1.10 0.38 -13.34
C THR A 51 -2.22 -0.19 -14.20
N ASP A 52 -2.29 -1.51 -14.34
CA ASP A 52 -3.29 -2.23 -15.13
C ASP A 52 -4.61 -2.46 -14.39
N GLY A 53 -4.73 -1.97 -13.15
CA GLY A 53 -5.99 -1.94 -12.41
C GLY A 53 -6.57 -3.34 -12.15
N VAL A 54 -5.76 -4.39 -12.20
CA VAL A 54 -6.19 -5.71 -11.75
C VAL A 54 -6.50 -5.58 -10.27
N GLU A 55 -7.79 -5.60 -9.93
CA GLU A 55 -8.26 -5.59 -8.55
C GLU A 55 -7.49 -6.68 -7.80
N GLY A 56 -6.67 -6.27 -6.83
CA GLY A 56 -5.87 -7.17 -6.01
C GLY A 56 -6.75 -7.99 -5.08
N LYS A 57 -7.57 -8.88 -5.64
CA LYS A 57 -8.18 -9.99 -4.91
C LYS A 57 -7.32 -11.21 -5.12
N LYS A 58 -6.45 -11.49 -4.15
CA LYS A 58 -5.97 -12.84 -3.93
C LYS A 58 -5.69 -13.10 -2.46
N TYR A 59 -6.59 -13.93 -1.91
CA TYR A 59 -6.59 -14.65 -0.63
C TYR A 59 -6.90 -13.83 0.62
#